data_AF-A0A060CIE1-F1
#
_entry.id   AF-A0A060CIE1-F1
#
_cell.length_a   1.000
_cell.length_b   1.000
_cell.length_c   1.000
_cell.angle_alpha   90.00
_cell.angle_beta   90.00
_cell.angle_gamma   90.00
#
_symmetry.space_group_name_H-M   'P 1'
#
loop_
_entity.id
_entity.type
_entity.pdbx_description
1 polymer ?
#
loop_
_entity_poly.entity_id
_entity_poly.type
_entity_poly.pdbx_seq_one_letter_code
_entity_poly.pdbx_strand_id
1 'polypeptide(L)'
;DGGYPPFDVLAPSGDITGFDIDIANALCTQLKAKCVFVKQPFESMIAALNAHKFDAIIASLNITDERKKEVDFTDRYYRSAAQLVARKGSPLLPDAASLKGKTVGVQTGSTHEAFAKANWASHGVKIVSYANQDNVYLDLLSGRIDASLQDNIQAATGFIDTPR
;
A
#
# COMPACT_ATOMS: atom_id res chain seq x y z
N ASP A 1 2.71 7.65 2.00
CA ASP A 1 3.60 7.86 3.17
C ASP A 1 5.07 8.07 2.76
N GLY A 2 5.36 8.09 1.46
CA GLY A 2 6.68 8.21 0.86
C GLY A 2 7.34 6.86 0.54
N GLY A 3 6.68 5.74 0.85
CA GLY A 3 7.24 4.39 0.73
C GLY A 3 6.41 3.44 -0.12
N TYR A 4 5.72 3.95 -1.16
CA TYR A 4 4.87 3.16 -2.06
C TYR A 4 5.17 3.42 -3.55
N PRO A 5 6.42 3.22 -4.02
CA PRO A 5 6.78 3.41 -5.43
C PRO A 5 5.99 2.47 -6.37
N PRO A 6 5.46 2.97 -7.50
CA PRO A 6 5.78 4.24 -8.15
C PRO A 6 4.76 5.35 -7.83
N PHE A 7 3.84 5.09 -6.90
CA PHE A 7 2.69 5.94 -6.62
C PHE A 7 3.06 7.14 -5.77
N ASP A 8 3.71 6.89 -4.63
CA ASP A 8 4.26 7.93 -3.77
C ASP A 8 5.65 7.55 -3.26
N VAL A 9 6.61 8.45 -3.51
CA VAL A 9 8.04 8.24 -3.28
C VAL A 9 8.60 9.46 -2.57
N LEU A 10 9.29 9.24 -1.44
CA LEU A 10 10.03 10.30 -0.77
C LEU A 10 11.34 10.58 -1.54
N ALA A 11 11.42 11.75 -2.15
CA ALA A 11 12.63 12.22 -2.81
C ALA A 11 13.70 12.62 -1.78
N PRO A 12 15.00 12.64 -2.14
CA PRO A 12 16.06 13.13 -1.26
C PRO A 12 15.89 14.58 -0.80
N SER A 13 15.15 15.40 -1.55
CA SER A 13 14.80 16.77 -1.16
C SER A 13 13.84 16.83 0.04
N GLY A 14 13.17 15.72 0.36
CA GLY A 14 12.09 15.65 1.34
C GLY A 14 10.70 15.80 0.72
N ASP A 15 10.60 16.14 -0.57
CA ASP A 15 9.34 16.20 -1.31
C ASP A 15 8.81 14.79 -1.62
N ILE A 16 7.51 14.68 -1.84
CA ILE A 16 6.89 13.44 -2.32
C ILE A 16 6.64 13.57 -3.83
N THR A 17 7.03 12.56 -4.59
CA THR A 17 6.82 12.45 -6.04
C THR A 17 6.13 11.13 -6.39
N GLY A 18 5.74 10.94 -7.65
CA GLY A 18 5.15 9.69 -8.13
C GLY A 18 3.78 9.88 -8.76
N PHE A 19 3.19 8.78 -9.22
CA PHE A 19 1.94 8.80 -9.99
C PHE A 19 0.77 9.46 -9.22
N ASP A 20 0.64 9.22 -7.91
CA ASP A 20 -0.42 9.85 -7.12
C ASP A 20 -0.24 11.37 -7.00
N ILE A 21 1.02 11.83 -6.95
CA ILE A 21 1.37 13.26 -6.94
C ILE A 21 1.08 13.89 -8.30
N ASP A 22 1.39 13.20 -9.39
CA ASP A 22 1.09 13.67 -10.75
C ASP A 22 -0.42 13.81 -10.97
N ILE A 23 -1.21 12.85 -10.49
CA ILE A 23 -2.68 12.91 -10.52
C ILE A 23 -3.19 14.09 -9.70
N ALA A 24 -2.71 14.27 -8.46
CA ALA A 24 -3.11 15.37 -7.61
C ALA A 24 -2.77 16.74 -8.23
N ASN A 25 -1.57 16.89 -8.81
CA ASN A 25 -1.16 18.11 -9.51
C ASN A 25 -2.04 18.40 -10.72
N ALA A 26 -2.38 17.38 -11.52
CA ALA A 26 -3.27 17.52 -12.67
C ALA A 26 -4.68 17.96 -12.23
N LEU A 27 -5.21 17.37 -11.16
CA LEU A 27 -6.51 17.75 -10.58
C LEU A 27 -6.48 19.19 -10.06
N CYS A 28 -5.47 19.57 -9.28
CA CYS A 28 -5.32 20.95 -8.80
C CYS A 28 -5.24 21.96 -9.94
N THR A 29 -4.56 21.61 -11.04
CA THR A 29 -4.50 22.45 -12.24
C THR A 29 -5.89 22.67 -12.85
N GLN A 30 -6.67 21.59 -13.01
CA GLN A 30 -8.04 21.69 -13.55
C GLN A 30 -8.99 22.45 -12.62
N LEU A 31 -8.85 22.26 -11.31
CA LEU A 31 -9.61 22.96 -10.28
C LEU A 31 -9.18 24.41 -10.09
N LYS A 32 -8.06 24.83 -10.70
CA LYS A 32 -7.40 26.13 -10.45
C LYS A 32 -7.13 26.35 -8.95
N ALA A 33 -6.73 25.29 -8.26
CA ALA A 33 -6.46 25.26 -6.84
C ALA A 33 -4.96 25.09 -6.55
N LYS A 34 -4.53 25.50 -5.36
CA LYS A 34 -3.17 25.24 -4.88
C LYS A 34 -3.15 23.91 -4.12
N CYS A 35 -2.34 22.96 -4.59
CA CYS A 35 -2.07 21.72 -3.88
C CYS A 35 -1.00 21.94 -2.80
N VAL A 36 -1.25 21.42 -1.60
CA VAL A 36 -0.25 21.30 -0.53
C VAL A 36 -0.22 19.84 -0.10
N PHE A 37 0.93 19.20 -0.25
CA PHE A 37 1.09 17.78 0.05
C PHE A 37 1.45 17.57 1.52
N VAL A 38 0.68 16.71 2.19
CA VAL A 38 0.89 16.37 3.60
C VAL A 38 1.30 14.90 3.70
N LYS A 39 2.47 14.64 4.28
CA LYS A 39 2.91 13.27 4.56
C LYS A 39 2.22 12.74 5.80
N GLN A 40 1.55 11.60 5.67
CA GLN A 40 0.82 10.94 6.76
C GLN A 40 0.98 9.40 6.63
N PRO A 41 1.06 8.65 7.74
CA PRO A 41 0.93 7.19 7.72
C PRO A 41 -0.41 6.75 7.11
N PHE A 42 -0.35 5.76 6.20
CA PHE A 42 -1.50 5.32 5.40
C PHE A 42 -2.74 4.96 6.24
N GLU A 43 -2.56 4.16 7.30
CA GLU A 43 -3.64 3.71 8.19
C GLU A 43 -4.45 4.86 8.83
N SER A 44 -3.83 6.03 8.98
CA SER A 44 -4.40 7.17 9.69
C SER A 44 -5.02 8.23 8.77
N MET A 45 -4.93 8.04 7.44
CA MET A 45 -5.35 9.08 6.48
C MET A 45 -6.84 9.38 6.55
N ILE A 46 -7.71 8.37 6.62
CA ILE A 46 -9.17 8.58 6.72
C ILE A 46 -9.53 9.32 8.01
N ALA A 47 -8.96 8.91 9.14
CA ALA A 47 -9.20 9.60 10.41
C ALA A 47 -8.69 11.05 10.39
N ALA A 48 -7.55 11.31 9.73
CA ALA A 48 -7.01 12.65 9.58
C ALA A 48 -7.85 13.54 8.64
N LEU A 49 -8.43 12.96 7.57
CA LEU A 49 -9.39 13.63 6.70
C LEU A 49 -10.65 14.05 7.48
N ASN A 50 -11.22 13.12 8.26
CA ASN A 50 -12.40 13.39 9.09
C ASN A 50 -12.10 14.41 10.20
N ALA A 51 -10.85 14.51 10.65
CA ALA A 51 -10.38 15.54 11.57
C ALA A 51 -9.99 16.86 10.89
N HIS A 52 -10.29 17.03 9.59
CA HIS A 52 -10.00 18.22 8.79
C HIS A 52 -8.52 18.65 8.77
N LYS A 53 -7.60 17.67 8.81
CA LYS A 53 -6.15 17.97 8.71
C LYS A 53 -5.69 18.21 7.26
N PHE A 54 -6.47 17.76 6.29
CA PHE A 54 -6.32 17.99 4.85
C PHE A 54 -7.66 17.71 4.17
N ASP A 55 -7.78 18.09 2.90
CA ASP A 55 -9.07 18.13 2.20
C ASP A 55 -9.31 16.92 1.26
N ALA A 56 -8.27 16.15 0.92
CA ALA A 56 -8.38 15.00 0.03
C ALA A 56 -7.27 13.98 0.28
N ILE A 57 -7.53 12.71 -0.07
CA ILE A 57 -6.54 11.62 -0.07
C ILE A 57 -6.32 11.18 -1.52
N ILE A 58 -5.08 11.33 -2.01
CA ILE A 58 -4.59 10.73 -3.26
C ILE A 58 -3.36 9.92 -2.90
N ALA A 59 -3.56 8.64 -2.61
CA ALA A 59 -2.55 7.76 -2.03
C ALA A 59 -2.90 6.28 -2.26
N SER A 60 -3.26 5.91 -3.49
CA SER A 60 -3.56 4.51 -3.85
C SER A 60 -4.66 3.87 -2.97
N LEU A 61 -5.60 4.68 -2.49
CA LEU A 61 -6.60 4.28 -1.52
C LEU A 61 -7.72 3.47 -2.20
N ASN A 62 -7.78 2.16 -1.95
CA ASN A 62 -8.86 1.34 -2.51
C ASN A 62 -10.24 1.83 -2.05
N ILE A 63 -11.17 1.85 -3.01
CA ILE A 63 -12.60 2.07 -2.76
C ILE A 63 -13.19 0.78 -2.17
N THR A 64 -13.66 0.81 -0.92
CA THR A 64 -14.37 -0.32 -0.28
C THR A 64 -15.68 0.15 0.35
N ASP A 65 -16.62 -0.76 0.59
CA ASP A 65 -17.92 -0.40 1.19
C ASP A 65 -17.76 0.08 2.63
N GLU A 66 -16.76 -0.40 3.37
CA GLU A 66 -16.42 0.10 4.70
C GLU A 66 -15.93 1.54 4.63
N ARG A 67 -15.00 1.85 3.72
CA ARG A 67 -14.46 3.21 3.58
C ARG A 67 -15.50 4.20 3.09
N LYS A 68 -16.42 3.77 2.20
CA LYS A 68 -17.56 4.59 1.73
C LYS A 68 -18.54 4.99 2.83
N LYS A 69 -18.54 4.30 3.98
CA LYS A 69 -19.34 4.73 5.15
C LYS A 69 -18.71 5.89 5.89
N GLU A 70 -17.40 6.10 5.74
CA GLU A 70 -16.63 7.11 6.46
C GLU A 70 -16.33 8.33 5.60
N VAL A 71 -16.09 8.15 4.29
CA VAL A 71 -15.66 9.21 3.36
C VAL A 71 -16.23 8.99 1.96
N ASP A 72 -16.40 10.09 1.21
CA ASP A 72 -16.73 10.04 -0.21
C ASP A 72 -15.51 9.71 -1.08
N PHE A 73 -15.76 9.12 -2.25
CA PHE A 73 -14.74 8.79 -3.24
C PHE A 73 -15.06 9.41 -4.59
N THR A 74 -14.02 9.76 -5.34
CA THR A 74 -14.12 10.03 -6.78
C THR A 74 -14.36 8.72 -7.56
N ASP A 75 -14.54 8.84 -8.87
CA ASP A 75 -14.28 7.72 -9.75
C ASP A 75 -12.82 7.25 -9.62
N ARG A 76 -12.60 5.94 -9.84
CA ARG A 76 -11.27 5.34 -9.77
C ARG A 76 -10.35 5.93 -10.85
N TYR A 77 -9.11 6.29 -10.47
CA TYR A 77 -8.12 6.80 -11.43
C TYR A 77 -7.15 5.73 -11.95
N TYR A 78 -7.06 4.55 -11.31
CA TYR A 78 -6.41 3.36 -11.86
C TYR A 78 -6.99 2.07 -11.25
N ARG A 79 -6.44 0.91 -11.63
CA ARG A 79 -6.73 -0.39 -11.00
C ARG A 79 -5.45 -1.22 -10.94
N SER A 80 -5.24 -1.85 -9.79
CA SER A 80 -4.21 -2.85 -9.52
C SER A 80 -4.86 -4.16 -9.06
N ALA A 81 -4.10 -5.25 -9.09
CA ALA A 81 -4.48 -6.53 -8.49
C ALA A 81 -3.58 -6.80 -7.28
N ALA A 82 -4.07 -7.55 -6.29
CA ALA A 82 -3.22 -8.03 -5.21
C ALA A 82 -2.21 -9.08 -5.74
N GLN A 83 -0.99 -9.06 -5.23
CA GLN A 83 0.08 -9.97 -5.59
C GLN A 83 0.86 -10.42 -4.35
N LEU A 84 1.00 -11.74 -4.19
CA LEU A 84 1.93 -12.32 -3.24
C LEU A 84 3.34 -12.29 -3.85
N VAL A 85 4.32 -11.79 -3.11
CA VAL A 85 5.72 -11.79 -3.49
C VAL A 85 6.53 -12.61 -2.49
N ALA A 86 7.39 -13.48 -3.02
CA ALA A 86 8.31 -14.30 -2.25
C ALA A 86 9.67 -14.35 -2.96
N ARG A 87 10.68 -14.92 -2.28
CA ARG A 87 12.00 -15.15 -2.90
C ARG A 87 11.87 -15.98 -4.19
N LYS A 88 12.70 -15.67 -5.18
CA LYS A 88 12.78 -16.43 -6.43
C LYS A 88 13.02 -17.92 -6.13
N GLY A 89 12.27 -18.79 -6.80
CA GLY A 89 12.32 -20.25 -6.56
C GLY A 89 11.50 -20.73 -5.36
N SER A 90 10.85 -19.84 -4.61
CA SER A 90 9.88 -20.22 -3.58
C SER A 90 8.70 -20.98 -4.20
N PRO A 91 8.26 -22.10 -3.60
CA PRO A 91 7.07 -22.83 -4.05
C PRO A 91 5.76 -22.22 -3.52
N LEU A 92 5.83 -21.08 -2.82
CA LEU A 92 4.67 -20.47 -2.19
C LEU A 92 3.65 -19.98 -3.22
N LEU A 93 2.39 -20.35 -2.97
CA LEU A 93 1.22 -19.92 -3.71
C LEU A 93 0.37 -18.98 -2.84
N PRO A 94 -0.44 -18.09 -3.43
CA PRO A 94 -1.25 -17.12 -2.70
C PRO A 94 -2.51 -17.74 -2.07
N ASP A 95 -2.35 -18.85 -1.34
CA ASP A 95 -3.43 -19.56 -0.68
C ASP A 95 -3.04 -20.03 0.74
N ALA A 96 -4.04 -20.27 1.57
CA ALA A 96 -3.85 -20.61 2.98
C ALA A 96 -3.08 -21.93 3.19
N ALA A 97 -3.23 -22.91 2.30
CA ALA A 97 -2.59 -24.21 2.44
C ALA A 97 -1.08 -24.10 2.18
N SER A 98 -0.69 -23.40 1.12
CA SER A 98 0.71 -23.14 0.79
C SER A 98 1.41 -22.26 1.83
N LEU A 99 0.69 -21.29 2.40
CA LEU A 99 1.22 -20.33 3.37
C LEU A 99 1.20 -20.82 4.82
N LYS A 100 0.66 -22.01 5.12
CA LYS A 100 0.55 -22.51 6.49
C LYS A 100 1.91 -22.57 7.18
N GLY A 101 2.01 -21.98 8.37
CA GLY A 101 3.26 -21.87 9.14
C GLY A 101 4.26 -20.85 8.60
N LYS A 102 3.90 -20.10 7.55
CA LYS A 102 4.72 -19.02 6.99
C LYS A 102 4.35 -17.68 7.60
N THR A 103 5.27 -16.74 7.48
CA THR A 103 5.09 -15.35 7.91
C THR A 103 4.88 -14.46 6.69
N VAL A 104 3.73 -13.78 6.62
CA VAL A 104 3.38 -12.87 5.53
C VAL A 104 3.35 -11.43 6.05
N GLY A 105 4.14 -10.56 5.43
CA GLY A 105 4.15 -9.14 5.74
C GLY A 105 3.14 -8.35 4.89
N VAL A 106 2.45 -7.40 5.53
CA VAL A 106 1.45 -6.52 4.91
C VAL A 106 1.55 -5.12 5.50
N GLN A 107 1.15 -4.10 4.74
CA GLN A 107 1.04 -2.72 5.26
C GLN A 107 -0.21 -2.58 6.12
N THR A 108 -0.10 -1.97 7.30
CA THR A 108 -1.22 -1.73 8.21
C THR A 108 -2.27 -0.81 7.59
N GLY A 109 -3.56 -1.11 7.79
CA GLY A 109 -4.69 -0.35 7.26
C GLY A 109 -5.00 -0.64 5.78
N SER A 110 -4.21 -1.50 5.12
CA SER A 110 -4.44 -1.90 3.74
C SER A 110 -5.55 -2.95 3.60
N THR A 111 -6.13 -3.03 2.40
CA THR A 111 -7.06 -4.11 2.05
C THR A 111 -6.39 -5.48 2.06
N HIS A 112 -5.08 -5.53 1.76
CA HIS A 112 -4.25 -6.73 1.85
C HIS A 112 -4.14 -7.27 3.28
N GLU A 113 -3.97 -6.38 4.26
CA GLU A 113 -3.96 -6.77 5.67
C GLU A 113 -5.31 -7.38 6.07
N ALA A 114 -6.41 -6.69 5.76
CA ALA A 114 -7.75 -7.17 6.08
C ALA A 114 -8.01 -8.54 5.45
N PHE A 115 -7.66 -8.70 4.17
CA PHE A 115 -7.78 -9.97 3.45
C PHE A 115 -6.93 -11.07 4.08
N ALA A 116 -5.64 -10.83 4.31
CA ALA A 116 -4.72 -11.83 4.85
C ALA A 116 -5.12 -12.28 6.27
N LYS A 117 -5.54 -11.33 7.12
CA LYS A 117 -6.05 -11.65 8.46
C LYS A 117 -7.32 -12.49 8.39
N ALA A 118 -8.27 -12.14 7.53
CA ALA A 118 -9.54 -12.85 7.42
C ALA A 118 -9.40 -14.27 6.82
N ASN A 119 -8.52 -14.44 5.83
CA ASN A 119 -8.46 -15.66 5.05
C ASN A 119 -7.32 -16.61 5.45
N TRP A 120 -6.21 -16.09 5.98
CA TRP A 120 -4.99 -16.89 6.20
C TRP A 120 -4.63 -17.06 7.68
N ALA A 121 -4.91 -16.07 8.54
CA ALA A 121 -4.47 -16.13 9.93
C ALA A 121 -5.04 -17.34 10.69
N SER A 122 -6.34 -17.64 10.52
CA SER A 122 -7.01 -18.79 11.14
C SER A 122 -6.50 -20.15 10.64
N HIS A 123 -5.78 -20.17 9.51
CA HIS A 123 -5.18 -21.36 8.92
C HIS A 123 -3.72 -21.56 9.33
N GLY A 124 -3.23 -20.80 10.32
CA GLY A 124 -1.88 -20.92 10.86
C GLY A 124 -0.82 -20.13 10.08
N VAL A 125 -1.23 -19.13 9.29
CA VAL A 125 -0.31 -18.17 8.67
C VAL A 125 -0.07 -17.00 9.63
N LYS A 126 1.18 -16.64 9.88
CA LYS A 126 1.52 -15.49 10.73
C LYS A 126 1.48 -14.21 9.90
N ILE A 127 0.48 -13.36 10.13
CA ILE A 127 0.37 -12.06 9.47
C ILE A 127 1.10 -11.01 10.30
N VAL A 128 2.06 -10.31 9.70
CA VAL A 128 2.81 -9.23 10.35
C VAL A 128 2.48 -7.91 9.65
N SER A 129 1.94 -6.97 10.42
CA SER A 129 1.56 -5.65 9.92
C SER A 129 2.71 -4.65 10.10
N TYR A 130 3.01 -3.90 9.04
CA TYR A 130 4.08 -2.91 9.01
C TYR A 130 3.53 -1.52 8.73
N ALA A 131 4.14 -0.50 9.32
CA ALA A 131 3.71 0.89 9.15
C ALA A 131 3.79 1.38 7.69
N ASN A 132 4.69 0.83 6.88
CA ASN A 132 4.85 1.14 5.47
C ASN A 132 5.38 -0.09 4.69
N GLN A 133 5.29 -0.03 3.37
CA GLN A 133 5.68 -1.15 2.49
C GLN A 133 7.20 -1.35 2.42
N ASP A 134 8.00 -0.29 2.57
CA ASP A 134 9.47 -0.41 2.60
C ASP A 134 9.96 -1.34 3.72
N ASN A 135 9.36 -1.22 4.91
CA ASN A 135 9.70 -2.10 6.04
C ASN A 135 9.32 -3.56 5.77
N VAL A 136 8.22 -3.81 5.04
CA VAL A 136 7.86 -5.16 4.57
C VAL A 136 8.99 -5.74 3.71
N TYR A 137 9.51 -4.95 2.77
CA TYR A 137 10.58 -5.40 1.88
C TYR A 137 11.91 -5.61 2.59
N LEU A 138 12.26 -4.76 3.56
CA LEU A 138 13.47 -4.96 4.37
C LEU A 138 13.41 -6.31 5.13
N ASP A 139 12.25 -6.66 5.68
CA ASP A 139 12.04 -7.93 6.36
C ASP A 139 11.98 -9.11 5.39
N LEU A 140 11.42 -8.92 4.20
CA LEU A 140 11.41 -9.95 3.17
C LEU A 140 12.83 -10.27 2.71
N LEU A 141 13.64 -9.25 2.41
CA LEU A 141 15.02 -9.39 1.97
C LEU A 141 15.91 -10.04 3.03
N SER A 142 15.76 -9.64 4.29
CA SER A 142 16.50 -10.25 5.42
C SER A 142 16.02 -11.66 5.80
N GLY A 143 14.87 -12.08 5.28
CA GLY A 143 14.27 -13.38 5.55
C GLY A 143 13.55 -13.49 6.89
N ARG A 144 13.23 -12.35 7.51
CA ARG A 144 12.35 -12.29 8.70
C ARG A 144 10.90 -12.64 8.37
N ILE A 145 10.49 -12.43 7.12
CA ILE A 145 9.21 -12.90 6.57
C ILE A 145 9.45 -13.77 5.32
N ASP A 146 8.49 -14.64 5.05
CA ASP A 146 8.53 -15.59 3.93
C ASP A 146 7.95 -15.01 2.63
N ALA A 147 6.94 -14.15 2.77
CA ALA A 147 6.26 -13.49 1.66
C ALA A 147 5.70 -12.12 2.06
N SER A 148 5.34 -11.30 1.07
CA SER A 148 4.57 -10.08 1.24
C SER A 148 3.31 -10.10 0.36
N LEU A 149 2.25 -9.40 0.78
CA LEU A 149 1.04 -9.20 -0.03
C LEU A 149 0.78 -7.70 -0.22
N GLN A 150 0.70 -7.26 -1.48
CA GLN A 150 0.54 -5.86 -1.87
C GLN A 150 0.03 -5.73 -3.31
N ASP A 151 -0.12 -4.50 -3.82
CA ASP A 151 -0.52 -4.24 -5.21
C ASP A 151 0.55 -4.74 -6.21
N ASN A 152 0.12 -5.34 -7.32
CA ASN A 152 0.99 -5.93 -8.33
C ASN A 152 1.87 -4.91 -9.07
N ILE A 153 1.31 -3.73 -9.37
CA ILE A 153 2.07 -2.65 -10.02
C ILE A 153 3.17 -2.17 -9.06
N GLN A 154 2.81 -1.92 -7.81
CA GLN A 154 3.74 -1.50 -6.75
C GLN A 154 4.83 -2.55 -6.53
N ALA A 155 4.46 -3.83 -6.47
CA ALA A 155 5.38 -4.96 -6.35
C ALA A 155 6.37 -5.04 -7.52
N ALA A 156 5.87 -4.94 -8.75
CA ALA A 156 6.70 -5.01 -9.95
C ALA A 156 7.67 -3.83 -10.00
N THR A 157 7.17 -2.60 -10.02
CA THR A 157 7.99 -1.43 -10.31
C THR A 157 8.74 -0.87 -9.10
N GLY A 158 8.27 -1.14 -7.88
CA GLY A 158 8.86 -0.64 -6.63
C GLY A 158 9.80 -1.64 -5.94
N PHE A 159 9.81 -2.89 -6.39
CA PHE A 159 10.61 -3.94 -5.75
C PHE A 159 11.23 -4.94 -6.71
N ILE A 160 10.43 -5.62 -7.54
CA ILE A 160 10.92 -6.75 -8.37
C ILE A 160 11.82 -6.28 -9.50
N ASP A 161 11.41 -5.24 -10.22
CA ASP A 161 12.10 -4.72 -11.41
C ASP A 161 13.09 -3.59 -11.05
N THR A 162 13.12 -3.18 -9.78
CA THR A 162 14.06 -2.17 -9.28
C THR A 162 15.35 -2.83 -8.81
N PRO A 163 16.52 -2.48 -9.38
CA PRO A 163 17.80 -2.93 -8.84
C PRO A 163 17.96 -2.51 -7.37
N ARG A 164 18.45 -3.43 -6.53
CA ARG A 164 18.77 -3.17 -5.11
C ARG A 164 20.18 -3.65 -4.78
#